data_AF-C1DVF8-F1
#
_entry.id   AF-C1DVF8-F1
#
_cell.length_a   1.000
_cell.length_b   1.000
_cell.length_c   1.000
_cell.angle_alpha   90.00
_cell.angle_beta   90.00
_cell.angle_gamma   90.00
#
_symmetry.space_group_name_H-M   'P 1'
#
loop_
_entity.id
_entity.type
_entity.pdbx_description
1 polymer ?
#
loop_
_entity_poly.entity_id
_entity_poly.type
_entity_poly.pdbx_seq_one_letter_code
_entity_poly.pdbx_strand_id
1 'polypeptide(L)' 'MYRTHTETFWQELIGLSYDPKDDVFEVAAERHDHLIHKPTEIYVEEENGDLKAVEVVQWDGTKNIISFKVE' A
#
# COMPACT_ATOMS: atom_id res chain seq x y z
N MET A 1 15.69 11.79 -9.64
CA MET A 1 15.37 10.43 -10.13
C MET A 1 14.46 9.79 -9.12
N TYR A 2 13.21 9.51 -9.48
CA TYR A 2 12.24 8.82 -8.62
C TYR A 2 12.51 7.31 -8.69
N ARG A 3 12.51 6.63 -7.54
CA ARG A 3 12.65 5.16 -7.47
C ARG A 3 11.27 4.59 -7.16
N THR A 4 10.70 3.86 -8.11
CA THR A 4 9.48 3.07 -7.89
C THR A 4 9.89 1.71 -7.34
N HIS A 5 9.32 1.29 -6.21
CA HIS A 5 9.45 -0.08 -5.71
C HIS A 5 8.12 -0.78 -5.95
N THR A 6 8.13 -1.82 -6.77
CA THR A 6 6.94 -2.61 -7.12
C THR A 6 7.12 -4.02 -6.59
N GLU A 7 6.26 -4.43 -5.67
CA GLU A 7 6.23 -5.80 -5.17
C GLU A 7 5.06 -6.52 -5.83
N THR A 8 5.35 -7.33 -6.86
CA THR A 8 4.35 -8.08 -7.61
C THR A 8 4.17 -9.48 -7.02
N PHE A 9 3.54 -9.56 -5.86
CA PHE A 9 2.90 -10.80 -5.41
C PHE A 9 1.45 -10.49 -5.08
N TRP A 10 0.54 -11.00 -5.91
CA TRP A 10 -0.90 -10.90 -5.69
C TRP A 10 -1.24 -11.57 -4.35
N GLN A 11 -1.72 -10.79 -3.38
CA GLN A 11 -2.07 -11.25 -2.05
C GLN A 11 -3.48 -10.78 -1.69
N GLU A 12 -4.15 -11.52 -0.81
CA GLU A 12 -5.42 -11.10 -0.22
C GLU A 12 -5.16 -9.99 0.80
N LEU A 13 -5.94 -8.91 0.69
CA LEU A 13 -5.94 -7.82 1.67
C LEU A 13 -6.62 -8.30 2.96
N ILE A 14 -5.92 -8.17 4.09
CA ILE A 14 -6.49 -8.40 5.41
C ILE A 14 -6.99 -7.08 6.01
N GLY A 15 -6.24 -5.99 5.85
CA GLY A 15 -6.61 -4.70 6.41
C GLY A 15 -5.64 -3.58 6.09
N LEU A 16 -6.07 -2.36 6.40
CA LEU A 16 -5.29 -1.13 6.29
C LEU A 16 -5.31 -0.42 7.65
N SER A 17 -4.14 0.01 8.12
CA SER A 17 -3.96 0.69 9.42
C SER A 17 -3.00 1.86 9.28
N TYR A 18 -3.20 2.89 10.09
CA TYR A 18 -2.25 3.99 10.23
C TYR A 18 -1.96 4.23 11.72
N ASP A 19 -0.68 4.17 12.09
CA ASP A 19 -0.22 4.59 13.41
C ASP A 19 0.33 6.02 13.33
N PRO A 20 -0.41 7.03 13.85
CA PRO A 20 0.05 8.42 13.84
C PRO A 20 1.22 8.68 14.81
N LYS A 21 1.46 7.79 15.77
CA LYS A 21 2.56 7.96 16.74
C LYS A 21 3.90 7.66 16.09
N ASP A 22 3.97 6.58 15.32
CA ASP A 22 5.18 6.13 14.63
C ASP A 22 5.24 6.58 13.16
N ASP A 23 4.17 7.21 12.67
CA ASP A 23 3.98 7.70 11.31
C ASP A 23 4.17 6.60 10.26
N VAL A 24 3.42 5.51 10.45
CA VAL A 24 3.50 4.30 9.61
C VAL A 24 2.12 3.94 9.09
N PHE A 25 2.04 3.78 7.78
CA PHE A 25 0.89 3.14 7.14
C PHE A 25 1.21 1.68 6.89
N GLU A 26 0.33 0.80 7.34
CA GLU A 26 0.47 -0.64 7.22
C GLU A 26 -0.61 -1.17 6.28
N VAL A 27 -0.15 -1.95 5.29
CA VAL A 27 -1.01 -2.77 4.43
C VAL A 27 -0.81 -4.21 4.86
N ALA A 28 -1.76 -4.74 5.63
CA ALA A 28 -1.74 -6.13 6.08
C ALA A 28 -2.23 -7.04 4.95
N ALA A 29 -1.38 -7.96 4.53
CA ALA A 29 -1.70 -8.95 3.50
C ALA A 29 -1.34 -10.36 3.99
N GLU A 30 -1.99 -11.39 3.43
CA GLU A 30 -1.93 -12.77 3.92
C GLU A 30 -0.51 -13.30 4.20
N ARG A 31 0.50 -12.92 3.42
CA ARG A 31 1.87 -13.45 3.57
C ARG A 31 2.87 -12.43 4.12
N HIS A 32 2.66 -11.14 3.89
CA HIS A 32 3.58 -10.11 4.34
C HIS A 32 2.89 -8.75 4.50
N ASP A 33 3.24 -8.04 5.57
CA ASP A 33 2.76 -6.69 5.83
C ASP A 33 3.69 -5.66 5.17
N HIS A 34 3.11 -4.69 4.45
CA HIS A 34 3.89 -3.57 3.93
C HIS A 34 3.85 -2.42 4.93
N LEU A 35 4.96 -2.21 5.64
CA LEU A 35 5.14 -1.08 6.55
C LEU A 35 5.76 0.11 5.81
N ILE A 36 4.98 1.16 5.64
CA ILE A 36 5.33 2.32 4.82
C ILE A 36 5.48 3.52 5.74
N HIS A 37 6.73 3.92 5.96
CA HIS A 37 7.08 5.02 6.87
C HIS A 37 6.89 6.39 6.22
N LYS A 38 6.35 7.32 7.02
CA LYS A 38 6.08 8.72 6.67
C LYS A 38 5.28 8.86 5.38
N PRO A 39 4.08 8.26 5.32
CA PRO A 39 3.19 8.40 4.18
C PRO A 39 2.74 9.86 4.04
N THR A 40 2.79 10.39 2.83
CA THR A 40 2.30 11.75 2.53
C THR A 40 1.00 11.72 1.75
N GLU A 41 0.82 10.71 0.89
CA GLU A 41 -0.36 10.55 0.05
C GLU A 41 -0.72 9.07 -0.04
N ILE A 42 -2.02 8.78 -0.04
CA ILE A 42 -2.56 7.44 -0.25
C ILE A 42 -3.61 7.55 -1.36
N TYR A 43 -3.42 6.77 -2.40
CA TYR A 43 -4.32 6.64 -3.53
C TYR A 43 -4.87 5.22 -3.57
N VAL A 44 -6.11 5.10 -3.98
CA VAL A 44 -6.81 3.82 -4.02
C VAL A 44 -7.39 3.62 -5.41
N GLU A 45 -7.17 2.44 -5.97
CA GLU A 45 -7.82 1.97 -7.19
C GLU A 45 -8.91 0.98 -6.82
N GLU A 46 -10.16 1.36 -7.09
CA GLU A 46 -11.34 0.52 -6.91
C GLU A 46 -12.01 0.26 -8.27
N GLU A 47 -12.44 -0.97 -8.49
CA GLU A 47 -13.21 -1.34 -9.68
C GLU A 47 -14.33 -2.30 -9.26
N ASN A 48 -15.57 -1.97 -9.63
CA ASN A 48 -16.78 -2.73 -9.29
C ASN A 48 -17.02 -2.96 -7.78
N GLY A 49 -16.42 -2.11 -6.93
CA GLY A 49 -16.49 -2.24 -5.47
C GLY A 49 -15.37 -3.08 -4.87
N ASP A 50 -14.48 -3.64 -5.71
CA ASP A 50 -13.30 -4.36 -5.27
C ASP A 50 -12.08 -3.45 -5.24
N LEU A 51 -11.29 -3.57 -4.17
CA LEU A 51 -10.00 -2.91 -4.05
C LEU A 51 -8.97 -3.58 -4.95
N LYS A 52 -8.55 -2.90 -6.01
CA LYS A 52 -7.56 -3.43 -6.97
C LYS A 52 -6.14 -3.14 -6.52
N ALA A 53 -5.89 -1.92 -6.07
CA ALA A 53 -4.57 -1.50 -5.63
C ALA A 53 -4.62 -0.33 -4.65
N VAL A 54 -3.54 -0.19 -3.89
CA VAL A 54 -3.23 0.97 -3.07
C VAL A 54 -1.85 1.50 -3.47
N GLU A 55 -1.76 2.78 -3.79
CA GLU A 55 -0.49 3.49 -3.97
C GLU A 55 -0.26 4.39 -2.75
N VAL A 56 0.91 4.25 -2.13
CA VAL A 56 1.33 5.08 -1.01
C VAL A 56 2.61 5.81 -1.37
N VAL A 57 2.56 7.14 -1.30
CA VAL A 57 3.70 8.02 -1.52
C VAL A 57 4.34 8.33 -0.17
N GLN A 58 5.65 8.15 -0.09
CA GLN A 58 6.45 8.49 1.08
C GLN A 58 7.02 9.91 0.97
N TRP A 59 7.46 10.44 2.11
CA TRP A 59 8.08 11.75 2.24
C TRP A 59 9.24 12.06 1.28
N ASP A 60 9.95 11.04 0.80
CA ASP A 60 11.08 11.18 -0.14
C ASP A 60 10.66 11.03 -1.62
N GLY A 61 9.35 10.89 -1.87
CA GLY A 61 8.77 10.67 -3.18
C GLY A 61 8.80 9.20 -3.63
N THR A 62 9.22 8.26 -2.77
CA THR A 62 9.09 6.83 -3.05
C THR A 62 7.63 6.45 -3.13
N LYS A 63 7.28 5.71 -4.18
CA LYS A 63 5.93 5.18 -4.39
C LYS A 63 5.95 3.68 -4.16
N ASN A 64 5.07 3.23 -3.27
CA ASN A 64 4.78 1.82 -3.04
C ASN A 64 3.43 1.52 -3.67
N ILE A 65 3.39 0.61 -4.62
CA ILE A 65 2.15 0.18 -5.29
C ILE A 65 1.91 -1.27 -4.90
N ILE A 66 0.81 -1.51 -4.19
CA ILE A 66 0.39 -2.82 -3.71
C ILE A 66 -0.88 -3.20 -4.46
N SER A 67 -0.85 -4.31 -5.19
CA SER A 67 -2.00 -4.82 -5.94
C SER A 67 -2.57 -6.06 -5.28
N PHE A 68 -3.89 -6.14 -5.21
CA PHE A 68 -4.61 -7.22 -4.54
C PHE A 68 -5.22 -8.17 -5.56
N LYS A 69 -5.38 -9.43 -5.15
CA LYS A 69 -6.17 -10.37 -5.93
C LYS A 69 -7.64 -10.03 -5.75
N VAL A 70 -8.37 -9.98 -6.87
CA VAL A 70 -9.82 -9.81 -6.88
C VAL A 70 -10.45 -11.12 -7.32
N GLU A 71 -11.52 -11.56 -6.64
CA GLU A 71 -12.24 -12.80 -6.96
C GLU A 71 -13.21 -12.65 -8.14
#